data_AF-A0A2W5ERA2-F1
#
_entry.id   AF-A0A2W5ERA2-F1
#
_cell.length_a   1.000
_cell.length_b   1.000
_cell.length_c   1.000
_cell.angle_alpha   90.00
_cell.angle_beta   90.00
_cell.angle_gamma   90.00
#
_symmetry.space_group_name_H-M   'P 1'
#
loop_
_entity.id
_entity.type
_entity.pdbx_description
1 polymer ?
#
loop_
_entity_poly.entity_id
_entity_poly.type
_entity_poly.pdbx_seq_one_letter_code
_entity_poly.pdbx_strand_id
1 'polypeptide(L)'
;MQYGLVARPSRPYLPAMEPDSQPLPKLPLTEILFLVFMRLVAVSCFWFGLQYWAMLTGYSLGGHGRFDMLNLPWRVAGSALAVIFPVAALGLWLGASWGAVIWVMGAGAQIAMYKVWPHIFGANTLVPVMHGLVATIYILFLVAFWLDQRQNEERARIDLP
;
A
#
# COMPACT_ATOMS: atom_id res chain seq x y z
N MET A 1 -46.96 61.18 40.38
CA MET A 1 -45.54 61.07 40.78
C MET A 1 -45.06 59.66 40.48
N GLN A 2 -44.14 59.56 39.51
CA GLN A 2 -43.03 58.61 39.37
C GLN A 2 -43.29 57.09 39.51
N TYR A 3 -43.50 56.42 38.37
CA TYR A 3 -43.22 54.98 38.23
C TYR A 3 -41.75 54.81 37.82
N GLY A 4 -40.95 54.14 38.67
CA GLY A 4 -39.56 53.81 38.41
C GLY A 4 -39.43 52.65 37.43
N LEU A 5 -38.79 52.89 36.28
CA LEU A 5 -38.33 51.83 35.39
C LEU A 5 -37.01 51.28 35.91
N VAL A 6 -37.06 50.09 36.51
CA VAL A 6 -35.86 49.32 36.88
C VAL A 6 -35.23 48.77 35.60
N ALA A 7 -34.09 49.32 35.19
CA ALA A 7 -33.30 48.77 34.10
C ALA A 7 -32.69 47.42 34.51
N ARG A 8 -33.05 46.34 33.81
CA ARG A 8 -32.37 45.04 33.93
C ARG A 8 -31.02 45.11 33.21
N PRO A 9 -29.91 44.68 33.81
CA PRO A 9 -28.65 44.57 33.09
C PRO A 9 -28.73 43.41 32.08
N SER A 10 -28.43 43.70 30.82
CA SER A 10 -28.25 42.71 29.76
C SER A 10 -27.03 41.85 30.09
N ARG A 11 -27.24 40.55 30.33
CA ARG A 11 -26.13 39.59 30.46
C ARG A 11 -25.34 39.58 29.13
N PRO A 12 -24.01 39.67 29.13
CA PRO A 12 -23.24 39.45 27.92
C PRO A 12 -23.46 38.01 27.46
N TYR A 13 -23.87 37.85 26.20
CA TYR A 13 -23.87 36.56 25.53
C TYR A 13 -22.41 36.13 25.38
N LEU A 14 -21.92 35.30 26.31
CA LEU A 14 -20.73 34.50 26.05
C LEU A 14 -21.21 33.27 25.27
N PRO A 15 -20.92 33.14 23.97
CA PRO A 15 -21.13 31.87 23.31
C PRO A 15 -20.22 30.86 24.01
N ALA A 16 -20.83 29.93 24.77
CA ALA A 16 -20.13 28.73 25.17
C ALA A 16 -19.75 28.02 23.86
N MET A 17 -18.47 28.08 23.51
CA MET A 17 -17.93 27.27 22.42
C MET A 17 -17.90 25.84 22.97
N GLU A 18 -19.03 25.14 22.82
CA GLU A 18 -19.12 23.71 23.02
C GLU A 18 -17.99 23.08 22.18
N PRO A 19 -17.06 22.32 22.77
CA PRO A 19 -16.11 21.57 21.97
C PRO A 19 -16.89 20.44 21.28
N ASP A 20 -17.51 20.76 20.14
CA ASP A 20 -18.13 19.79 19.22
C ASP A 20 -17.03 19.02 18.46
N SER A 21 -16.05 18.52 19.20
CA SER A 21 -15.19 17.45 18.72
C SER A 21 -16.00 16.16 18.84
N GLN A 22 -16.87 15.93 17.85
CA GLN A 22 -17.33 14.58 17.51
C GLN A 22 -16.10 13.66 17.58
N PRO A 23 -16.09 12.61 18.43
CA PRO A 23 -14.93 11.75 18.55
C PRO A 23 -14.60 11.22 17.17
N LEU A 24 -13.40 11.54 16.66
CA LEU A 24 -12.93 11.08 15.36
C LEU A 24 -13.24 9.58 15.26
N PRO A 25 -14.00 9.13 14.24
CA PRO A 25 -14.26 7.71 14.05
C PRO A 25 -12.93 6.98 14.09
N LYS A 26 -12.76 6.07 15.06
CA LYS A 26 -11.56 5.25 15.14
C LYS A 26 -11.50 4.45 13.86
N LEU A 27 -10.48 4.67 13.03
CA LEU A 27 -10.26 3.87 11.82
C LEU A 27 -10.34 2.39 12.20
N PRO A 28 -11.13 1.57 11.48
CA PRO A 28 -11.30 0.17 11.82
C PRO A 28 -9.93 -0.54 11.80
N LEU A 29 -9.74 -1.50 12.70
CA LEU A 29 -8.47 -2.25 12.83
C LEU A 29 -8.02 -2.86 11.49
N THR A 30 -8.97 -3.30 10.67
CA THR A 30 -8.75 -3.84 9.32
C THR A 30 -8.07 -2.83 8.39
N GLU A 31 -8.47 -1.57 8.45
CA GLU A 31 -7.88 -0.49 7.64
C GLU A 31 -6.46 -0.17 8.12
N ILE A 32 -6.22 -0.10 9.42
CA ILE A 32 -4.87 0.10 9.98
C ILE A 32 -3.95 -1.05 9.57
N LEU A 33 -4.39 -2.30 9.71
CA LEU A 33 -3.62 -3.48 9.32
C LEU A 33 -3.33 -3.49 7.83
N PHE A 34 -4.30 -3.12 6.99
CA PHE A 34 -4.11 -3.00 5.55
C PHE A 34 -3.08 -1.92 5.20
N LEU A 35 -3.15 -0.74 5.82
CA LEU A 35 -2.17 0.33 5.61
C LEU A 35 -0.76 -0.13 5.99
N VAL A 36 -0.59 -0.73 7.17
CA VAL A 36 0.71 -1.27 7.62
C VAL A 36 1.21 -2.33 6.64
N PHE A 37 0.35 -3.26 6.23
CA PHE A 37 0.69 -4.27 5.22
C PHE A 37 1.20 -3.62 3.92
N MET A 38 0.50 -2.63 3.39
CA MET A 38 0.91 -1.93 2.17
C MET A 38 2.26 -1.20 2.34
N ARG A 39 2.56 -0.65 3.53
CA ARG A 39 3.87 -0.05 3.83
C ARG A 39 4.98 -1.09 3.86
N LEU A 40 4.73 -2.27 4.44
CA LEU A 40 5.70 -3.38 4.44
C LEU A 40 5.97 -3.88 3.02
N VAL A 41 4.94 -4.01 2.18
CA VAL A 41 5.10 -4.40 0.77
C VAL A 41 5.88 -3.32 0.01
N ALA A 42 5.58 -2.04 0.24
CA ALA A 42 6.32 -0.93 -0.37
C ALA A 42 7.81 -0.96 -0.03
N VAL A 43 8.16 -1.14 1.25
CA VAL A 43 9.56 -1.28 1.70
C VAL A 43 10.22 -2.49 1.05
N SER A 44 9.50 -3.61 0.95
CA SER A 44 10.00 -4.83 0.30
C SER A 44 10.30 -4.59 -1.19
N CYS A 45 9.40 -3.89 -1.90
CA CYS A 45 9.61 -3.51 -3.30
C CYS A 45 10.83 -2.60 -3.44
N PHE A 46 10.96 -1.61 -2.57
CA PHE A 46 12.11 -0.71 -2.59
C PHE A 46 13.42 -1.50 -2.38
N TRP A 47 13.43 -2.46 -1.45
CA TRP A 47 14.56 -3.35 -1.24
C TRP A 47 14.90 -4.19 -2.48
N PHE A 48 13.92 -4.74 -3.19
CA PHE A 48 14.17 -5.41 -4.46
C PHE A 48 14.77 -4.48 -5.51
N GLY A 49 14.26 -3.24 -5.60
CA GLY A 49 14.84 -2.21 -6.46
C GLY A 49 16.33 -1.98 -6.17
N LEU A 50 16.69 -1.84 -4.90
CA LEU A 50 18.08 -1.70 -4.47
C LEU A 50 18.93 -2.94 -4.82
N GLN A 51 18.39 -4.15 -4.69
CA GLN A 51 19.09 -5.38 -5.08
C GLN A 51 19.41 -5.40 -6.58
N TYR A 52 18.45 -5.01 -7.43
CA TYR A 52 18.69 -4.90 -8.87
C TYR A 52 19.67 -3.78 -9.22
N TRP A 53 19.62 -2.64 -8.54
CA TRP A 53 20.63 -1.58 -8.72
C TRP A 53 22.02 -2.03 -8.30
N ALA A 54 22.15 -2.70 -7.15
CA ALA A 54 23.42 -3.24 -6.68
C ALA A 54 24.00 -4.27 -7.67
N MET A 55 23.15 -5.12 -8.23
CA MET A 55 23.53 -6.06 -9.29
C MET A 55 24.00 -5.32 -10.55
N LEU A 56 23.16 -4.46 -11.11
CA LEU A 56 23.42 -3.80 -12.40
C LEU A 56 24.64 -2.87 -12.37
N THR A 57 24.92 -2.23 -11.24
CA THR A 57 26.12 -1.40 -11.04
C THR A 57 27.38 -2.22 -10.79
N GLY A 58 27.25 -3.53 -10.53
CA GLY A 58 28.36 -4.42 -10.18
C GLY A 58 28.79 -4.34 -8.71
N TYR A 59 28.01 -3.68 -7.85
CA TYR A 59 28.27 -3.65 -6.41
C TYR A 59 28.08 -5.03 -5.75
N SER A 60 27.14 -5.85 -6.25
CA SER A 60 26.91 -7.21 -5.79
C SER A 60 27.49 -8.26 -6.75
N LEU A 61 27.38 -9.55 -6.37
CA LEU A 61 27.82 -10.70 -7.18
C LEU A 61 29.31 -10.64 -7.62
N GLY A 62 30.17 -10.01 -6.81
CA GLY A 62 31.59 -9.86 -7.12
C GLY A 62 31.86 -9.07 -8.41
N GLY A 63 30.93 -8.22 -8.86
CA GLY A 63 31.05 -7.47 -10.11
C GLY A 63 30.55 -8.20 -11.36
N HIS A 64 30.31 -9.51 -11.29
CA HIS A 64 29.80 -10.29 -12.42
C HIS A 64 28.34 -9.98 -12.78
N GLY A 65 27.60 -9.34 -11.86
CA GLY A 65 26.22 -8.89 -12.08
C GLY A 65 26.09 -7.60 -12.92
N ARG A 66 27.21 -6.94 -13.25
CA ARG A 66 27.21 -5.65 -13.94
C ARG A 66 26.54 -5.76 -15.31
N PHE A 67 25.81 -4.73 -15.71
CA PHE A 67 24.96 -4.73 -16.92
C PHE A 67 25.67 -5.24 -18.19
N ASP A 68 26.92 -4.84 -18.41
CA ASP A 68 27.74 -5.24 -19.56
C ASP A 68 28.16 -6.72 -19.54
N MET A 69 28.21 -7.37 -18.38
CA MET A 69 28.57 -8.78 -18.24
C MET A 69 27.35 -9.71 -18.35
N LEU A 70 26.15 -9.17 -18.22
CA LEU A 70 24.91 -9.94 -18.29
C LEU A 70 24.58 -10.37 -19.73
N ASN A 71 23.94 -11.52 -19.87
CA ASN A 71 23.32 -11.92 -21.13
C ASN A 71 22.11 -11.03 -21.47
N LEU A 72 21.68 -11.05 -22.73
CA LEU A 72 20.61 -10.16 -23.21
C LEU A 72 19.29 -10.28 -22.39
N PRO A 73 18.77 -11.49 -22.08
CA PRO A 73 17.58 -11.62 -21.24
C PRO A 73 17.72 -10.97 -19.86
N TRP A 74 18.86 -11.13 -19.18
CA TRP A 74 19.12 -10.52 -17.89
C TRP A 74 19.25 -9.00 -17.96
N ARG A 75 19.83 -8.45 -19.03
CA ARG A 75 19.88 -6.99 -19.24
C ARG A 75 18.50 -6.39 -19.34
N VAL A 76 17.62 -7.00 -20.14
CA VAL A 76 16.24 -6.51 -20.33
C VAL A 76 15.44 -6.66 -19.04
N ALA A 77 15.41 -7.86 -18.45
CA ALA A 77 14.64 -8.11 -17.25
C ALA A 77 15.17 -7.32 -16.05
N GLY A 78 16.49 -7.32 -15.83
CA GLY A 78 17.12 -6.63 -14.71
C GLY A 78 16.90 -5.12 -14.75
N SER A 79 17.09 -4.48 -15.91
CA SER A 79 16.86 -3.03 -16.06
C SER A 79 15.39 -2.65 -15.92
N ALA A 80 14.46 -3.45 -16.48
CA ALA A 80 13.03 -3.22 -16.30
C ALA A 80 12.61 -3.35 -14.83
N LEU A 81 13.04 -4.42 -14.14
CA LEU A 81 12.72 -4.66 -12.73
C LEU A 81 13.35 -3.62 -11.79
N ALA A 82 14.53 -3.10 -12.14
CA ALA A 82 15.19 -2.00 -11.45
C ALA A 82 14.38 -0.68 -11.47
N VAL A 83 13.42 -0.54 -12.38
CA VAL A 83 12.50 0.61 -12.43
C VAL A 83 11.14 0.24 -11.86
N ILE A 84 10.59 -0.92 -12.25
CA ILE A 84 9.27 -1.38 -11.82
C ILE A 84 9.17 -1.44 -10.30
N PHE A 85 10.16 -2.00 -9.60
CA PHE A 85 10.07 -2.17 -8.15
C PHE A 85 10.12 -0.85 -7.36
N PRO A 86 11.01 0.11 -7.65
CA PRO A 86 10.94 1.44 -7.03
C PRO A 86 9.64 2.20 -7.33
N VAL A 87 9.12 2.09 -8.56
CA VAL A 87 7.85 2.72 -8.95
C VAL A 87 6.69 2.08 -8.16
N ALA A 88 6.61 0.75 -8.11
CA ALA A 88 5.65 0.03 -7.28
C ALA A 88 5.75 0.46 -5.80
N ALA A 89 6.97 0.53 -5.26
CA ALA A 89 7.21 0.95 -3.89
C ALA A 89 6.61 2.34 -3.60
N LEU A 90 6.86 3.32 -4.49
CA LEU A 90 6.31 4.66 -4.36
C LEU A 90 4.78 4.66 -4.40
N GLY A 91 4.18 3.97 -5.37
CA GLY A 91 2.72 3.91 -5.50
C GLY A 91 2.06 3.29 -4.27
N LEU A 92 2.60 2.17 -3.79
CA LEU A 92 2.13 1.48 -2.59
C LEU A 92 2.32 2.33 -1.32
N TRP A 93 3.45 3.06 -1.22
CA TRP A 93 3.75 3.96 -0.11
C TRP A 93 2.82 5.18 -0.08
N LEU A 94 2.42 5.69 -1.24
CA LEU A 94 1.47 6.81 -1.31
C LEU A 94 0.01 6.35 -1.21
N GLY A 95 -0.26 5.05 -1.19
CA GLY A 95 -1.62 4.50 -1.20
C GLY A 95 -2.32 4.65 -2.55
N ALA A 96 -1.55 4.87 -3.63
CA ALA A 96 -2.10 5.01 -4.96
C ALA A 96 -2.44 3.63 -5.56
N SER A 97 -3.62 3.50 -6.17
CA SER A 97 -4.12 2.24 -6.74
C SER A 97 -3.21 1.67 -7.84
N TRP A 98 -2.49 2.52 -8.57
CA TRP A 98 -1.55 2.08 -9.59
C TRP A 98 -0.36 1.30 -9.00
N GLY A 99 0.02 1.51 -7.74
CA GLY A 99 1.13 0.82 -7.10
C GLY A 99 0.97 -0.70 -7.09
N ALA A 100 -0.25 -1.18 -6.83
CA ALA A 100 -0.58 -2.60 -6.86
C ALA A 100 -0.47 -3.18 -8.29
N VAL A 101 -0.90 -2.43 -9.30
CA VAL A 101 -0.80 -2.84 -10.72
C VAL A 101 0.67 -2.97 -11.14
N ILE A 102 1.51 -2.00 -10.80
CA ILE A 102 2.95 -2.05 -11.11
C ILE A 102 3.62 -3.20 -10.33
N TRP A 103 3.23 -3.42 -9.08
CA TRP A 103 3.72 -4.56 -8.31
C TRP A 103 3.39 -5.90 -8.96
N VAL A 104 2.16 -6.10 -9.44
CA VAL A 104 1.74 -7.32 -10.15
C VAL A 104 2.60 -7.54 -11.40
N MET A 105 2.93 -6.49 -12.15
CA MET A 105 3.82 -6.62 -13.31
C MET A 105 5.23 -7.08 -12.88
N GLY A 106 5.80 -6.51 -11.81
CA GLY A 106 7.11 -6.92 -11.30
C GLY A 106 7.13 -8.34 -10.75
N ALA A 107 6.13 -8.69 -9.94
CA ALA A 107 5.94 -10.03 -9.39
C ALA A 107 5.74 -11.06 -10.51
N GLY A 108 4.86 -10.77 -11.47
CA GLY A 108 4.59 -11.61 -12.62
C GLY A 108 5.83 -11.83 -13.48
N ALA A 109 6.62 -10.78 -13.73
CA ALA A 109 7.88 -10.90 -14.44
C ALA A 109 8.89 -11.80 -13.69
N GLN A 110 9.09 -11.60 -12.38
CA GLN A 110 9.98 -12.46 -11.59
C GLN A 110 9.50 -13.91 -11.50
N ILE A 111 8.18 -14.14 -11.37
CA ILE A 111 7.61 -15.49 -11.39
C ILE A 111 7.88 -16.14 -12.75
N ALA A 112 7.64 -15.42 -13.85
CA ALA A 112 7.90 -15.93 -15.19
C ALA A 112 9.38 -16.25 -15.41
N MET A 113 10.30 -15.38 -14.96
CA MET A 113 11.74 -15.62 -15.02
C MET A 113 12.12 -16.97 -14.38
N TYR A 114 11.66 -17.24 -13.15
CA TYR A 114 12.10 -18.42 -12.39
C TYR A 114 11.27 -19.68 -12.61
N LYS A 115 10.03 -19.57 -13.08
CA LYS A 115 9.15 -20.73 -13.32
C LYS A 115 9.01 -21.10 -14.79
N VAL A 116 8.98 -20.11 -15.70
CA VAL A 116 8.81 -20.35 -17.14
C VAL A 116 10.17 -20.47 -17.83
N TRP A 117 11.17 -19.65 -17.44
CA TRP A 117 12.51 -19.66 -18.03
C TRP A 117 13.65 -19.95 -17.02
N PRO A 118 13.56 -21.02 -16.21
CA PRO A 118 14.58 -21.32 -15.20
C PRO A 118 15.96 -21.61 -15.80
N HIS A 119 16.04 -22.05 -17.06
CA HIS A 119 17.31 -22.30 -17.75
C HIS A 119 18.07 -21.00 -18.10
N ILE A 120 17.39 -19.85 -18.14
CA ILE A 120 17.99 -18.54 -18.44
C ILE A 120 18.31 -17.78 -17.15
N PHE A 121 17.34 -17.73 -16.23
CA PHE A 121 17.41 -16.90 -15.03
C PHE A 121 17.85 -17.68 -13.78
N GLY A 122 18.09 -18.98 -13.91
CA GLY A 122 18.39 -19.87 -12.79
C GLY A 122 17.14 -20.26 -12.01
N ALA A 123 17.33 -21.17 -11.06
CA ALA A 123 16.26 -21.60 -10.17
C ALA A 123 16.27 -20.74 -8.89
N ASN A 124 15.20 -19.99 -8.66
CA ASN A 124 14.94 -19.32 -7.39
C ASN A 124 13.49 -19.59 -6.96
N THR A 125 13.33 -20.43 -5.94
CA THR A 125 12.01 -20.78 -5.40
C THR A 125 11.51 -19.79 -4.36
N LEU A 126 12.41 -19.07 -3.69
CA LEU A 126 12.08 -18.14 -2.61
C LEU A 126 11.30 -16.93 -3.12
N VAL A 127 11.75 -16.31 -4.22
CA VAL A 127 11.14 -15.08 -4.75
C VAL A 127 9.69 -15.30 -5.21
N PRO A 128 9.36 -16.33 -6.01
CA PRO A 128 7.96 -16.62 -6.38
C PRO A 128 7.06 -16.92 -5.17
N VAL A 129 7.56 -17.65 -4.17
CA VAL A 129 6.79 -17.99 -2.96
C VAL A 129 6.47 -16.73 -2.17
N MET A 130 7.42 -15.82 -2.02
CA MET A 130 7.22 -14.55 -1.30
C MET A 130 6.17 -13.68 -2.00
N HIS A 131 6.20 -13.57 -3.33
CA HIS A 131 5.15 -12.86 -4.08
C HIS A 131 3.79 -13.52 -3.94
N GLY A 132 3.73 -14.86 -3.97
CA GLY A 132 2.50 -15.61 -3.73
C GLY A 132 1.90 -15.33 -2.35
N LEU A 133 2.75 -15.25 -1.31
CA LEU A 133 2.31 -14.91 0.05
C LEU A 133 1.73 -13.49 0.11
N VAL A 134 2.42 -12.50 -0.46
CA VAL A 134 1.95 -11.11 -0.51
C VAL A 134 0.63 -11.00 -1.26
N ALA A 135 0.52 -11.63 -2.44
CA ALA A 135 -0.73 -11.65 -3.21
C ALA A 135 -1.88 -12.28 -2.41
N THR A 136 -1.61 -13.38 -1.71
CA THR A 136 -2.61 -14.07 -0.89
C THR A 136 -3.13 -13.16 0.22
N ILE A 137 -2.24 -12.52 0.98
CA ILE A 137 -2.63 -11.60 2.06
C ILE A 137 -3.42 -10.40 1.49
N TYR A 138 -2.98 -9.85 0.37
CA TYR A 138 -3.68 -8.74 -0.29
C TYR A 138 -5.11 -9.12 -0.70
N ILE A 139 -5.29 -10.30 -1.30
CA ILE A 139 -6.62 -10.82 -1.68
C ILE A 139 -7.50 -11.02 -0.44
N LEU A 140 -6.95 -11.55 0.66
CA LEU A 140 -7.69 -11.71 1.91
C LEU A 140 -8.21 -10.37 2.45
N PHE A 141 -7.42 -9.31 2.39
CA PHE A 141 -7.89 -7.97 2.76
C PHE A 141 -9.00 -7.47 1.83
N LEU A 142 -8.86 -7.64 0.52
CA LEU A 142 -9.92 -7.27 -0.44
C LEU A 142 -11.23 -8.01 -0.17
N VAL A 143 -11.17 -9.31 0.12
CA VAL A 143 -12.33 -10.11 0.50
C VAL A 143 -12.93 -9.62 1.82
N ALA A 144 -12.09 -9.32 2.81
CA ALA A 144 -12.56 -8.80 4.10
C ALA A 144 -13.30 -7.46 3.94
N PHE A 145 -12.77 -6.52 3.14
CA PHE A 145 -13.45 -5.26 2.86
C PHE A 145 -14.77 -5.44 2.10
N TRP A 146 -14.81 -6.37 1.15
CA TRP A 146 -16.03 -6.67 0.41
C TRP A 146 -17.13 -7.28 1.29
N LEU A 147 -16.77 -8.14 2.23
CA LEU A 147 -17.72 -8.72 3.20
C LEU A 147 -18.24 -7.65 4.16
N ASP A 148 -17.39 -6.76 4.65
CA ASP A 148 -17.76 -5.66 5.55
C ASP A 148 -18.76 -4.71 4.87
N GLN A 149 -18.50 -4.36 3.60
CA GLN A 149 -19.42 -3.55 2.81
C GLN A 149 -20.80 -4.20 2.68
N ARG A 150 -20.86 -5.52 2.39
CA ARG A 150 -22.12 -6.25 2.28
C ARG A 150 -22.92 -6.26 3.58
N GLN A 151 -22.25 -6.51 4.71
CA GLN A 151 -22.91 -6.50 6.02
C GLN A 151 -23.48 -5.13 6.38
N ASN A 152 -22.78 -4.06 5.99
CA ASN A 152 -23.25 -2.70 6.23
C ASN A 152 -24.48 -2.34 5.37
N GLU A 153 -24.49 -2.77 4.09
CA GLU A 153 -25.65 -2.60 3.20
C GLU A 153 -26.89 -3.37 3.70
N GLU A 154 -26.71 -4.58 4.24
CA GLU A 154 -27.79 -5.37 4.83
C GLU A 154 -28.38 -4.71 6.08
N ARG A 155 -27.54 -4.20 6.99
CA ARG A 155 -27.99 -3.46 8.18
C ARG A 155 -28.78 -2.21 7.81
N ALA A 156 -28.25 -1.41 6.89
CA ALA A 156 -28.92 -0.19 6.44
C ALA A 156 -30.30 -0.45 5.81
N ARG A 157 -30.54 -1.63 5.21
CA ARG A 157 -31.86 -2.01 4.69
C ARG A 157 -32.85 -2.39 5.79
N ILE A 158 -32.38 -3.03 6.86
CA ILE A 158 -33.23 -3.45 8.00
C ILE A 158 -33.69 -2.23 8.80
N ASP A 159 -32.87 -1.18 8.85
CA ASP A 159 -33.13 0.05 9.62
C ASP A 159 -34.03 1.08 8.88
N LEU A 160 -34.48 0.78 7.65
CA LEU A 160 -35.42 1.64 6.92
C LEU A 160 -36.87 1.33 7.34
N PRO A 161 -37.68 2.35 7.70
CA PRO A 161 -39.06 2.18 8.16
C PRO A 161 -40.03 1.68 7.09
#